data_AF-A0A7S1ZX78-F1
#
_entry.id   AF-A0A7S1ZX78-F1
#
_cell.length_a   1.000
_cell.length_b   1.000
_cell.length_c   1.000
_cell.angle_alpha   90.00
_cell.angle_beta   90.00
_cell.angle_gamma   90.00
#
_symmetry.space_group_name_H-M   'P 1'
#
loop_
_entity.id
_entity.type
_entity.pdbx_description
1 polymer ?
#
loop_
_entity_poly.entity_id
_entity_poly.type
_entity_poly.pdbx_seq_one_letter_code
_entity_poly.pdbx_strand_id
1 'polypeptide(L)'
;SRAKMTLSCHFLLISAILFMTTTTTSAFLNPIVSPRRAMTTIGGGDVSSQFGCSPMTTNSKSQSFKTNTIISNKKRIRSTLNPTILNLSGGGGMELIATASQSLFSYAGNVPLWQAFALNAALFSALSPKLFKMLTPEGFAHSVALGTCLWASLGWRGWTLCVLYLFLGQAVTKVRFEEKEKMGIAEGRGGRRGPENVWGSAATALICAACAAQGATFFNLNSDLFLLGYVASLSTKLADTFASEIGKAYGKTTFLITTFEKVEPGTEGAVSLEGTLAAMVGGLLLPLYGLGVDLITPGGVVVATIAAFLATNAESVIGATIQGKAGFTWMTNEVVNFVNTLIGASIAISSGIFIL
;
A
#
# COMPACT_ATOMS: atom_id res chain seq x y z
N SER A 1 5.05 -19.58 29.12
CA SER A 1 3.71 -19.15 28.70
C SER A 1 3.74 -18.02 27.64
N ARG A 2 4.55 -16.94 27.80
CA ARG A 2 4.61 -15.83 26.81
C ARG A 2 5.24 -16.16 25.45
N ALA A 3 6.23 -17.06 25.37
CA ALA A 3 6.88 -17.42 24.11
C ALA A 3 5.96 -18.20 23.13
N LYS A 4 5.01 -18.98 23.64
CA LYS A 4 4.04 -19.72 22.80
C LYS A 4 2.98 -18.80 22.17
N MET A 5 2.65 -17.68 22.83
CA MET A 5 1.65 -16.72 22.34
C MET A 5 2.20 -15.81 21.23
N THR A 6 3.48 -15.45 21.30
CA THR A 6 4.16 -14.66 20.25
C THR A 6 4.34 -15.47 18.97
N LEU A 7 4.65 -16.77 19.09
CA LEU A 7 4.83 -17.68 17.95
C LEU A 7 3.49 -17.97 17.24
N SER A 8 2.39 -18.17 17.98
CA SER A 8 1.04 -18.36 17.42
C SER A 8 0.53 -17.16 16.62
N CYS A 9 0.88 -15.93 17.00
CA CYS A 9 0.44 -14.73 16.28
C CYS A 9 1.26 -14.43 15.01
N HIS A 10 2.56 -14.72 15.01
CA HIS A 10 3.37 -14.66 13.79
C HIS A 10 2.88 -15.71 12.79
N PHE A 11 2.52 -16.90 13.28
CA PHE A 11 1.93 -17.94 12.46
C PHE A 11 0.59 -17.51 11.86
N LEU A 12 -0.29 -16.82 12.61
CA LEU A 12 -1.56 -16.32 12.09
C LEU A 12 -1.42 -15.24 11.01
N LEU A 13 -0.45 -14.33 11.15
CA LEU A 13 -0.23 -13.27 10.15
C LEU A 13 0.47 -13.81 8.90
N ILE A 14 1.48 -14.68 9.07
CA ILE A 14 2.13 -15.40 7.98
C ILE A 14 1.12 -16.32 7.28
N SER A 15 0.23 -16.98 8.03
CA SER A 15 -0.86 -17.77 7.47
C SER A 15 -1.89 -16.91 6.76
N ALA A 16 -2.20 -15.70 7.22
CA ALA A 16 -3.09 -14.79 6.50
C ALA A 16 -2.47 -14.30 5.19
N ILE A 17 -1.16 -14.00 5.17
CA ILE A 17 -0.41 -13.63 3.98
C ILE A 17 -0.30 -14.82 3.00
N LEU A 18 0.00 -16.02 3.50
CA LEU A 18 0.05 -17.26 2.72
C LEU A 18 -1.33 -17.68 2.20
N PHE A 19 -2.39 -17.49 2.98
CA PHE A 19 -3.77 -17.79 2.59
C PHE A 19 -4.27 -16.84 1.51
N MET A 20 -3.96 -15.54 1.63
CA MET A 20 -4.26 -14.54 0.59
C MET A 20 -3.52 -14.84 -0.72
N THR A 21 -2.27 -15.27 -0.65
CA THR A 21 -1.50 -15.66 -1.86
C THR A 21 -1.99 -16.96 -2.49
N THR A 22 -2.28 -18.02 -1.71
CA THR A 22 -2.79 -19.31 -2.24
C THR A 22 -4.22 -19.26 -2.78
N THR A 23 -5.09 -18.41 -2.22
CA THR A 23 -6.45 -18.22 -2.77
C THR A 23 -6.41 -17.57 -4.16
N THR A 24 -5.36 -16.79 -4.43
CA THR A 24 -5.17 -16.15 -5.74
C THR A 24 -4.62 -17.15 -6.77
N THR A 25 -3.71 -18.05 -6.39
CA THR A 25 -3.15 -19.09 -7.29
C THR A 25 -4.19 -20.14 -7.72
N SER A 26 -5.14 -20.47 -6.84
CA SER A 26 -6.19 -21.47 -7.12
C SER A 26 -7.28 -20.96 -8.08
N ALA A 27 -7.39 -19.65 -8.30
CA ALA A 27 -8.30 -19.06 -9.28
C ALA A 27 -7.79 -19.13 -10.75
N PHE A 28 -6.53 -19.51 -10.96
CA PHE A 28 -5.88 -19.54 -12.29
C PHE A 28 -5.78 -20.93 -12.95
N LEU A 29 -6.32 -21.98 -12.32
CA LEU A 29 -6.29 -23.37 -12.83
C LEU A 29 -7.62 -23.81 -13.47
N ASN A 30 -8.29 -22.94 -14.23
CA ASN A 30 -9.36 -23.36 -15.13
C ASN A 30 -8.90 -23.22 -16.59
N PRO A 31 -9.02 -24.25 -17.44
CA PRO A 31 -8.54 -24.21 -18.81
C PRO A 31 -9.38 -23.23 -19.64
N ILE A 32 -8.69 -22.35 -20.35
CA ILE A 32 -9.22 -21.36 -21.29
C ILE A 32 -9.95 -22.09 -22.42
N VAL A 33 -11.28 -22.00 -22.45
CA VAL A 33 -12.10 -22.31 -23.63
C VAL A 33 -12.33 -21.01 -24.38
N SER A 34 -11.77 -20.90 -25.59
CA SER A 34 -11.92 -19.73 -26.47
C SER A 34 -13.29 -19.72 -27.15
N PRO A 35 -14.01 -18.58 -27.21
CA PRO A 35 -15.16 -18.45 -28.10
C PRO A 35 -14.71 -18.00 -29.50
N ARG A 36 -15.11 -18.77 -30.51
CA ARG A 36 -15.00 -18.41 -31.94
C ARG A 36 -15.82 -17.15 -32.24
N ARG A 37 -15.23 -16.22 -33.01
CA ARG A 37 -15.92 -15.11 -33.67
C ARG A 37 -17.08 -15.62 -34.54
N ALA A 38 -18.29 -15.15 -34.26
CA ALA A 38 -19.39 -15.17 -35.22
C ALA A 38 -19.45 -13.80 -35.91
N MET A 39 -19.39 -13.85 -37.23
CA MET A 39 -19.45 -12.76 -38.19
C MET A 39 -20.93 -12.52 -38.49
N THR A 40 -21.45 -11.29 -38.31
CA THR A 40 -22.83 -10.96 -38.72
C THR A 40 -22.80 -9.81 -39.72
N THR A 41 -23.31 -10.11 -40.90
CA THR A 41 -23.37 -9.30 -42.11
C THR A 41 -24.54 -8.32 -42.08
N ILE A 42 -24.38 -7.23 -42.84
CA ILE A 42 -25.28 -6.08 -43.04
C ILE A 42 -26.50 -6.44 -43.92
N GLY A 43 -27.65 -5.82 -43.63
CA GLY A 43 -28.80 -5.57 -44.52
C GLY A 43 -29.85 -4.78 -43.72
N GLY A 44 -30.42 -3.64 -44.10
CA GLY A 44 -30.74 -3.11 -45.43
C GLY A 44 -32.26 -3.25 -45.66
N GLY A 45 -33.04 -2.19 -45.38
CA GLY A 45 -34.49 -2.17 -45.68
C GLY A 45 -35.28 -1.02 -45.04
N ASP A 46 -35.67 -0.05 -45.87
CA ASP A 46 -36.69 0.99 -45.63
C ASP A 46 -38.12 0.40 -45.59
N VAL A 47 -39.09 1.13 -44.99
CA VAL A 47 -40.38 1.59 -45.60
C VAL A 47 -41.29 2.26 -44.54
N SER A 48 -41.95 3.32 -45.03
CA SER A 48 -42.75 4.38 -44.40
C SER A 48 -44.14 4.05 -43.81
N SER A 49 -44.59 4.99 -42.97
CA SER A 49 -45.97 5.56 -42.83
C SER A 49 -47.09 4.76 -42.13
N GLN A 50 -47.75 5.37 -41.13
CA GLN A 50 -49.11 5.95 -41.27
C GLN A 50 -49.64 6.65 -39.98
N PHE A 51 -50.55 7.59 -40.23
CA PHE A 51 -51.24 8.57 -39.38
C PHE A 51 -52.32 7.99 -38.45
N GLY A 52 -52.69 8.75 -37.40
CA GLY A 52 -54.00 8.64 -36.74
C GLY A 52 -54.16 9.54 -35.51
N CYS A 53 -55.09 10.49 -35.54
CA CYS A 53 -55.27 11.58 -34.58
C CYS A 53 -56.67 11.53 -33.91
N SER A 54 -56.72 11.66 -32.56
CA SER A 54 -57.78 12.24 -31.69
C SER A 54 -59.24 11.67 -31.70
N PRO A 55 -60.16 11.98 -30.73
CA PRO A 55 -60.15 13.02 -29.69
C PRO A 55 -60.67 12.65 -28.26
N MET A 56 -60.65 13.68 -27.40
CA MET A 56 -61.14 13.86 -26.02
C MET A 56 -62.59 13.41 -25.70
N THR A 57 -62.87 13.16 -24.41
CA THR A 57 -64.02 13.75 -23.69
C THR A 57 -63.86 13.70 -22.16
N THR A 58 -64.30 14.78 -21.52
CA THR A 58 -64.36 15.06 -20.08
C THR A 58 -65.69 14.58 -19.48
N ASN A 59 -65.72 14.13 -18.21
CA ASN A 59 -66.77 14.57 -17.29
C ASN A 59 -66.48 14.29 -15.81
N SER A 60 -66.81 15.28 -14.99
CA SER A 60 -66.82 15.23 -13.52
C SER A 60 -68.14 14.65 -13.01
N LYS A 61 -68.14 14.02 -11.82
CA LYS A 61 -69.25 14.04 -10.87
C LYS A 61 -68.80 13.53 -9.49
N SER A 62 -69.03 14.36 -8.48
CA SER A 62 -68.95 14.02 -7.06
C SER A 62 -70.27 13.42 -6.58
N GLN A 63 -70.20 12.55 -5.57
CA GLN A 63 -71.08 12.42 -4.40
C GLN A 63 -71.22 10.95 -3.96
N SER A 64 -70.83 10.68 -2.71
CA SER A 64 -71.74 10.22 -1.65
C SER A 64 -71.01 9.31 -0.65
N PHE A 65 -70.94 9.79 0.58
CA PHE A 65 -70.41 9.10 1.75
C PHE A 65 -71.50 8.17 2.29
N LYS A 66 -71.26 6.85 2.32
CA LYS A 66 -71.98 5.93 3.21
C LYS A 66 -71.00 4.96 3.85
N THR A 67 -70.77 5.22 5.13
CA THR A 67 -70.20 4.32 6.12
C THR A 67 -71.08 3.08 6.23
N ASN A 68 -70.54 1.91 5.92
CA ASN A 68 -70.84 0.68 6.66
C ASN A 68 -69.90 -0.44 6.22
N THR A 69 -69.54 -1.28 7.19
CA THR A 69 -68.79 -2.54 7.07
C THR A 69 -67.29 -2.43 7.29
N ILE A 70 -66.96 -2.16 8.56
CA ILE A 70 -65.91 -2.89 9.28
C ILE A 70 -66.15 -4.40 9.05
N ILE A 71 -65.08 -5.18 8.85
CA ILE A 71 -65.01 -6.60 8.45
C ILE A 71 -64.71 -6.79 6.94
N SER A 72 -63.46 -6.51 6.54
CA SER A 72 -62.72 -7.32 5.55
C SER A 72 -61.27 -6.84 5.30
N ASN A 73 -60.65 -6.10 6.23
CA ASN A 73 -59.34 -5.48 5.96
C ASN A 73 -58.13 -6.29 6.48
N LYS A 74 -58.15 -7.63 6.33
CA LYS A 74 -56.94 -8.47 6.48
C LYS A 74 -56.34 -8.92 5.14
N LYS A 75 -57.05 -8.72 4.01
CA LYS A 75 -56.59 -9.15 2.67
C LYS A 75 -56.14 -8.00 1.76
N ARG A 76 -56.25 -6.74 2.22
CA ARG A 76 -55.86 -5.52 1.49
C ARG A 76 -54.82 -4.68 2.25
N ILE A 77 -53.87 -5.35 2.92
CA ILE A 77 -52.58 -4.77 3.35
C ILE A 77 -51.45 -5.67 2.80
N ARG A 78 -51.62 -6.13 1.56
CA ARG A 78 -50.62 -6.92 0.84
C ARG A 78 -50.38 -6.42 -0.58
N SER A 79 -51.00 -5.30 -0.97
CA SER A 79 -50.94 -4.76 -2.34
C SER A 79 -50.39 -3.33 -2.42
N THR A 80 -49.79 -2.82 -1.35
CA THR A 80 -49.07 -1.53 -1.31
C THR A 80 -47.72 -1.69 -0.59
N LEU A 81 -47.07 -2.84 -0.77
CA LEU A 81 -45.64 -2.96 -0.53
C LEU A 81 -44.96 -2.80 -1.89
N ASN A 82 -44.29 -1.66 -2.02
CA ASN A 82 -43.37 -1.33 -3.10
C ASN A 82 -42.48 -2.57 -3.40
N PRO A 83 -42.36 -3.05 -4.66
CA PRO A 83 -41.51 -4.20 -4.97
C PRO A 83 -40.03 -3.99 -4.58
N THR A 84 -39.63 -2.76 -4.25
CA THR A 84 -38.31 -2.41 -3.72
C THR A 84 -38.05 -2.95 -2.30
N ILE A 85 -39.07 -3.19 -1.46
CA ILE A 85 -38.86 -3.66 -0.07
C ILE A 85 -38.89 -5.20 0.04
N LEU A 86 -39.45 -5.91 -0.94
CA LEU A 86 -39.52 -7.37 -0.94
C LEU A 86 -38.28 -8.07 -1.54
N ASN A 87 -37.35 -7.32 -2.14
CA ASN A 87 -36.05 -7.85 -2.61
C ASN A 87 -34.91 -7.76 -1.57
N LEU A 88 -35.19 -7.29 -0.35
CA LEU A 88 -34.21 -7.20 0.72
C LEU A 88 -33.98 -8.51 1.49
N SER A 89 -34.62 -9.61 1.08
CA SER A 89 -34.57 -10.89 1.82
C SER A 89 -33.79 -12.02 1.16
N GLY A 90 -33.03 -11.81 0.08
CA GLY A 90 -32.17 -12.88 -0.43
C GLY A 90 -31.43 -12.52 -1.71
N GLY A 91 -30.23 -11.95 -1.58
CA GLY A 91 -29.32 -11.70 -2.71
C GLY A 91 -28.54 -10.39 -2.58
N GLY A 92 -29.22 -9.27 -2.36
CA GLY A 92 -28.61 -7.94 -2.41
C GLY A 92 -27.50 -7.68 -1.38
N GLY A 93 -27.59 -8.26 -0.18
CA GLY A 93 -26.53 -8.13 0.82
C GLY A 93 -25.24 -8.86 0.42
N MET A 94 -25.36 -10.07 -0.11
CA MET A 94 -24.23 -10.86 -0.61
C MET A 94 -23.59 -10.21 -1.83
N GLU A 95 -24.39 -9.67 -2.74
CA GLU A 95 -23.91 -8.96 -3.93
C GLU A 95 -23.22 -7.63 -3.59
N LEU A 96 -23.74 -6.89 -2.60
CA LEU A 96 -23.10 -5.69 -2.07
C LEU A 96 -21.76 -6.02 -1.40
N ILE A 97 -21.71 -7.08 -0.59
CA ILE A 97 -20.47 -7.56 0.04
C ILE A 97 -19.46 -8.00 -1.03
N ALA A 98 -19.90 -8.73 -2.05
CA ALA A 98 -19.04 -9.17 -3.15
C ALA A 98 -18.47 -7.98 -3.94
N THR A 99 -19.31 -7.00 -4.27
CA THR A 99 -18.90 -5.78 -5.00
C THR A 99 -17.92 -4.94 -4.17
N ALA A 100 -18.21 -4.74 -2.87
CA ALA A 100 -17.31 -4.02 -1.98
C ALA A 100 -15.96 -4.76 -1.81
N SER A 101 -16.00 -6.10 -1.70
CA SER A 101 -14.79 -6.92 -1.61
C SER A 101 -13.95 -6.83 -2.88
N GLN A 102 -14.57 -6.93 -4.05
CA GLN A 102 -13.89 -6.77 -5.34
C GLN A 102 -13.26 -5.37 -5.48
N SER A 103 -13.95 -4.32 -5.04
CA SER A 103 -13.41 -2.97 -5.05
C SER A 103 -12.21 -2.80 -4.10
N LEU A 104 -12.29 -3.34 -2.89
CA LEU A 104 -11.24 -3.22 -1.86
C LEU A 104 -9.95 -3.98 -2.21
N PHE A 105 -10.12 -5.12 -2.90
CA PHE A 105 -9.03 -6.01 -3.29
C PHE A 105 -8.72 -5.97 -4.79
N SER A 106 -9.20 -4.93 -5.48
CA SER A 106 -8.94 -4.71 -6.91
C SER A 106 -7.44 -4.69 -7.21
N TYR A 107 -7.05 -5.41 -8.26
CA TYR A 107 -5.68 -5.50 -8.75
C TYR A 107 -5.16 -4.14 -9.26
N ALA A 108 -6.03 -3.33 -9.86
CA ALA A 108 -5.65 -2.13 -10.59
C ALA A 108 -5.34 -0.90 -9.71
N GLY A 109 -5.46 -1.00 -8.38
CA GLY A 109 -5.43 0.17 -7.51
C GLY A 109 -6.70 1.03 -7.66
N ASN A 110 -6.63 2.32 -7.28
CA ASN A 110 -7.74 3.27 -7.34
C ASN A 110 -8.98 2.89 -6.51
N VAL A 111 -8.74 2.41 -5.29
CA VAL A 111 -9.82 2.14 -4.32
C VAL A 111 -10.42 3.48 -3.86
N PRO A 112 -11.77 3.63 -3.84
CA PRO A 112 -12.40 4.84 -3.33
C PRO A 112 -11.88 5.23 -1.94
N LEU A 113 -11.51 6.50 -1.76
CA LEU A 113 -10.80 6.98 -0.57
C LEU A 113 -11.51 6.63 0.74
N TRP A 114 -12.85 6.69 0.75
CA TRP A 114 -13.64 6.35 1.93
C TRP A 114 -13.58 4.85 2.28
N GLN A 115 -13.50 3.96 1.29
CA GLN A 115 -13.36 2.51 1.50
C GLN A 115 -11.96 2.20 2.04
N ALA A 116 -10.94 2.79 1.42
CA ALA A 116 -9.56 2.70 1.85
C ALA A 116 -9.40 3.19 3.30
N PHE A 117 -9.99 4.36 3.63
CA PHE A 117 -9.97 4.91 4.97
C PHE A 117 -10.68 4.00 5.97
N ALA A 118 -11.89 3.53 5.66
CA ALA A 118 -12.67 2.70 6.56
C ALA A 118 -11.94 1.39 6.91
N LEU A 119 -11.41 0.69 5.90
CA LEU A 119 -10.66 -0.55 6.10
C LEU A 119 -9.35 -0.30 6.85
N ASN A 120 -8.58 0.71 6.44
CA ASN A 120 -7.31 1.03 7.07
C ASN A 120 -7.51 1.47 8.54
N ALA A 121 -8.51 2.30 8.82
CA ALA A 121 -8.86 2.72 10.18
C ALA A 121 -9.30 1.53 11.05
N ALA A 122 -10.08 0.59 10.50
CA ALA A 122 -10.46 -0.63 11.21
C ALA A 122 -9.23 -1.50 11.56
N LEU A 123 -8.32 -1.70 10.61
CA LEU A 123 -7.07 -2.46 10.83
C LEU A 123 -6.17 -1.79 11.88
N PHE A 124 -5.97 -0.46 11.76
CA PHE A 124 -5.18 0.31 12.73
C PHE A 124 -5.80 0.29 14.13
N SER A 125 -7.13 0.36 14.23
CA SER A 125 -7.85 0.26 15.51
C SER A 125 -7.65 -1.11 16.15
N ALA A 126 -7.81 -2.19 15.36
CA ALA A 126 -7.62 -3.57 15.83
C ALA A 126 -6.17 -3.86 16.25
N LEU A 127 -5.19 -3.23 15.61
CA LEU A 127 -3.77 -3.42 15.88
C LEU A 127 -3.17 -2.35 16.81
N SER A 128 -3.97 -1.41 17.30
CA SER A 128 -3.53 -0.24 18.06
C SER A 128 -2.58 -0.55 19.24
N PRO A 129 -2.78 -1.59 20.08
CA PRO A 129 -1.88 -1.85 21.21
C PRO A 129 -0.47 -2.26 20.76
N LYS A 130 -0.35 -2.85 19.57
CA LYS A 130 0.94 -3.23 18.97
C LYS A 130 1.56 -2.03 18.26
N LEU A 131 0.77 -1.28 17.50
CA LEU A 131 1.23 -0.12 16.73
C LEU A 131 1.74 1.01 17.62
N PHE A 132 1.12 1.27 18.79
CA PHE A 132 1.64 2.26 19.72
C PHE A 132 3.00 1.91 20.36
N LYS A 133 3.45 0.65 20.24
CA LYS A 133 4.83 0.25 20.60
C LYS A 133 5.86 0.58 19.51
N MET A 134 5.39 0.89 18.30
CA MET A 134 6.21 1.19 17.12
C MET A 134 6.10 2.67 16.71
N LEU A 135 5.00 3.33 17.06
CA LEU A 135 4.65 4.69 16.63
C LEU A 135 4.32 5.58 17.84
N THR A 136 4.61 6.88 17.73
CA THR A 136 4.04 7.89 18.62
C THR A 136 2.54 8.08 18.32
N PRO A 137 1.75 8.72 19.20
CA PRO A 137 0.35 9.02 18.91
C PRO A 137 0.16 9.80 17.60
N GLU A 138 1.03 10.78 17.35
CA GLU A 138 1.04 11.56 16.12
C GLU A 138 1.49 10.68 14.95
N GLY A 139 2.56 9.90 15.12
CA GLY A 139 3.03 8.95 14.12
C GLY A 139 1.96 7.93 13.71
N PHE A 140 1.11 7.51 14.65
CA PHE A 140 -0.05 6.64 14.39
C PHE A 140 -1.06 7.32 13.47
N ALA A 141 -1.47 8.56 13.78
CA ALA A 141 -2.41 9.32 12.95
C ALA A 141 -1.87 9.55 11.53
N HIS A 142 -0.58 9.92 11.40
CA HIS A 142 0.06 10.08 10.09
C HIS A 142 0.22 8.75 9.34
N SER A 143 0.43 7.64 10.04
CA SER A 143 0.47 6.31 9.43
C SER A 143 -0.91 5.87 8.93
N VAL A 144 -2.01 6.26 9.62
CA VAL A 144 -3.38 6.06 9.11
C VAL A 144 -3.58 6.86 7.83
N ALA A 145 -3.13 8.12 7.78
CA ALA A 145 -3.23 8.95 6.58
C ALA A 145 -2.43 8.33 5.41
N LEU A 146 -1.15 8.02 5.64
CA LEU A 146 -0.29 7.38 4.64
C LEU A 146 -0.88 6.06 4.14
N GLY A 147 -1.29 5.17 5.04
CA GLY A 147 -1.89 3.88 4.68
C GLY A 147 -3.18 4.05 3.88
N THR A 148 -4.00 5.05 4.21
CA THR A 148 -5.22 5.35 3.46
C THR A 148 -4.89 5.76 2.02
N CYS A 149 -3.93 6.66 1.84
CA CYS A 149 -3.51 7.10 0.51
C CYS A 149 -2.88 5.95 -0.30
N LEU A 150 -2.02 5.13 0.32
CA LEU A 150 -1.40 3.99 -0.35
C LEU A 150 -2.41 2.92 -0.77
N TRP A 151 -3.40 2.64 0.07
CA TRP A 151 -4.47 1.70 -0.28
C TRP A 151 -5.36 2.29 -1.39
N ALA A 152 -5.67 3.58 -1.33
CA ALA A 152 -6.40 4.25 -2.40
C ALA A 152 -5.63 4.19 -3.73
N SER A 153 -4.33 4.42 -3.73
CA SER A 153 -3.50 4.42 -4.95
C SER A 153 -3.24 3.02 -5.51
N LEU A 154 -2.69 2.12 -4.68
CA LEU A 154 -2.13 0.82 -5.12
C LEU A 154 -2.87 -0.40 -4.53
N GLY A 155 -4.00 -0.19 -3.86
CA GLY A 155 -4.75 -1.25 -3.21
C GLY A 155 -3.95 -1.94 -2.10
N TRP A 156 -4.34 -3.19 -1.82
CA TRP A 156 -3.71 -4.00 -0.79
C TRP A 156 -2.24 -4.33 -1.09
N ARG A 157 -1.83 -4.36 -2.37
CA ARG A 157 -0.47 -4.74 -2.78
C ARG A 157 0.56 -3.71 -2.35
N GLY A 158 0.34 -2.44 -2.72
CA GLY A 158 1.19 -1.35 -2.24
C GLY A 158 1.08 -1.20 -0.73
N TRP A 159 -0.14 -1.22 -0.18
CA TRP A 159 -0.31 -1.08 1.26
C TRP A 159 0.46 -2.14 2.08
N THR A 160 0.36 -3.42 1.71
CA THR A 160 1.05 -4.50 2.41
C THR A 160 2.56 -4.44 2.28
N LEU A 161 3.10 -3.94 1.15
CA LEU A 161 4.53 -3.71 0.98
C LEU A 161 5.05 -2.65 1.96
N CYS A 162 4.33 -1.54 2.12
CA CYS A 162 4.66 -0.51 3.11
C CYS A 162 4.54 -1.02 4.55
N VAL A 163 3.57 -1.89 4.83
CA VAL A 163 3.42 -2.53 6.14
C VAL A 163 4.58 -3.49 6.40
N LEU A 164 5.00 -4.27 5.41
CA LEU A 164 6.18 -5.14 5.50
C LEU A 164 7.45 -4.33 5.77
N TYR A 165 7.63 -3.19 5.08
CA TYR A 165 8.69 -2.22 5.36
C TYR A 165 8.71 -1.81 6.84
N LEU A 166 7.56 -1.40 7.39
CA LEU A 166 7.46 -0.96 8.77
C LEU A 166 7.83 -2.08 9.75
N PHE A 167 7.33 -3.30 9.51
CA PHE A 167 7.62 -4.45 10.36
C PHE A 167 9.09 -4.87 10.32
N LEU A 168 9.68 -4.99 9.13
CA LEU A 168 11.09 -5.38 8.97
C LEU A 168 12.02 -4.31 9.53
N GLY A 169 11.74 -3.02 9.27
CA GLY A 169 12.48 -1.90 9.84
C GLY A 169 12.45 -1.91 11.37
N GLN A 170 11.27 -2.12 11.96
CA GLN A 170 11.14 -2.20 13.42
C GLN A 170 11.78 -3.45 14.02
N ALA A 171 11.78 -4.57 13.29
CA ALA A 171 12.46 -5.79 13.73
C ALA A 171 13.98 -5.58 13.80
N VAL A 172 14.57 -4.98 12.76
CA VAL A 172 16.02 -4.76 12.72
C VAL A 172 16.47 -3.70 13.75
N THR A 173 15.67 -2.64 13.97
CA THR A 173 15.97 -1.64 15.00
C THR A 173 16.06 -2.23 16.41
N LYS A 174 15.31 -3.32 16.69
CA LYS A 174 15.31 -3.98 18.01
C LYS A 174 16.49 -4.93 18.23
N VAL A 175 17.29 -5.21 17.21
CA VAL A 175 18.47 -6.05 17.34
C VAL A 175 19.48 -5.37 18.27
N ARG A 176 19.87 -6.07 19.35
CA ARG A 176 20.81 -5.58 20.39
C ARG A 176 20.46 -4.19 20.93
N PHE A 177 19.17 -3.91 21.09
CA PHE A 177 18.69 -2.58 21.52
C PHE A 177 19.30 -2.14 22.86
N GLU A 178 19.33 -3.01 23.87
CA GLU A 178 19.90 -2.70 25.19
C GLU A 178 21.39 -2.34 25.14
N GLU A 179 22.15 -2.97 24.24
CA GLU A 179 23.57 -2.67 24.06
C GLU A 179 23.75 -1.31 23.38
N LYS A 180 22.95 -1.05 22.33
CA LYS A 180 22.94 0.26 21.64
C LYS A 180 22.53 1.40 22.57
N GLU A 181 21.61 1.15 23.50
CA GLU A 181 21.14 2.13 24.48
C GLU A 181 22.25 2.48 25.48
N LYS A 182 22.99 1.47 25.98
CA LYS A 182 24.17 1.68 26.84
C LYS A 182 25.27 2.48 26.15
N MET A 183 25.39 2.34 24.82
CA MET A 183 26.36 3.08 24.00
C MET A 183 25.86 4.46 23.56
N GLY A 184 24.60 4.82 23.83
CA GLY A 184 24.01 6.09 23.40
C GLY A 184 23.74 6.20 21.89
N ILE A 185 23.82 5.08 21.15
CA ILE A 185 23.61 5.01 19.69
C ILE A 185 22.29 4.34 19.30
N ALA A 186 21.45 4.02 20.28
CA ALA A 186 20.12 3.45 20.04
C ALA A 186 19.20 4.45 19.34
N GLU A 187 18.27 3.90 18.56
CA GLU A 187 17.19 4.68 17.94
C GLU A 187 16.40 5.44 19.01
N GLY A 188 16.15 6.73 18.74
CA GLY A 188 15.44 7.62 19.64
C GLY A 188 14.03 7.11 20.02
N ARG A 189 13.50 7.63 21.13
CA ARG A 189 12.14 7.34 21.65
C ARG A 189 11.85 5.83 21.85
N GLY A 190 12.87 5.04 22.19
CA GLY A 190 12.71 3.59 22.35
C GLY A 190 12.38 2.87 21.03
N GLY A 191 12.80 3.44 19.89
CA GLY A 191 12.48 2.94 18.55
C GLY A 191 11.11 3.35 18.01
N ARG A 192 10.37 4.22 18.72
CA ARG A 192 9.06 4.72 18.27
C ARG A 192 9.22 5.81 17.21
N ARG A 193 8.53 5.64 16.08
CA ARG A 193 8.56 6.55 14.93
C ARG A 193 7.47 7.63 15.05
N GLY A 194 7.88 8.89 14.90
CA GLY A 194 6.99 10.05 14.84
C GLY A 194 6.55 10.38 13.41
N PRO A 195 5.74 11.43 13.21
CA PRO A 195 5.30 11.90 11.90
C PRO A 195 6.45 12.14 10.91
N GLU A 196 7.53 12.75 11.38
CA GLU A 196 8.72 13.08 10.61
C GLU A 196 9.40 11.82 10.06
N ASN A 197 9.43 10.73 10.84
CA ASN A 197 9.97 9.44 10.38
C ASN A 197 9.07 8.80 9.32
N VAL A 198 7.75 8.92 9.48
CA VAL A 198 6.77 8.36 8.55
C VAL A 198 6.91 9.03 7.18
N TRP A 199 6.91 10.36 7.14
CA TRP A 199 7.01 11.10 5.87
C TRP A 199 8.42 11.11 5.29
N GLY A 200 9.45 11.26 6.13
CA GLY A 200 10.84 11.17 5.69
C GLY A 200 11.16 9.83 5.03
N SER A 201 10.52 8.75 5.47
CA SER A 201 10.73 7.41 4.92
C SER A 201 9.83 7.04 3.74
N ALA A 202 8.60 7.57 3.68
CA ALA A 202 7.58 7.05 2.77
C ALA A 202 6.92 8.10 1.86
N ALA A 203 7.25 9.39 1.98
CA ALA A 203 6.69 10.42 1.10
C ALA A 203 7.03 10.15 -0.38
N THR A 204 8.27 9.80 -0.70
CA THR A 204 8.69 9.41 -2.05
C THR A 204 7.86 8.24 -2.57
N ALA A 205 7.67 7.21 -1.73
CA ALA A 205 6.84 6.07 -2.07
C ALA A 205 5.40 6.51 -2.39
N LEU A 206 4.80 7.36 -1.54
CA LEU A 206 3.46 7.87 -1.79
C LEU A 206 3.36 8.67 -3.10
N ILE A 207 4.36 9.49 -3.42
CA ILE A 207 4.41 10.24 -4.68
C ILE A 207 4.42 9.27 -5.87
N CYS A 208 5.32 8.28 -5.85
CA CYS A 208 5.38 7.25 -6.89
C CYS A 208 4.05 6.47 -7.01
N ALA A 209 3.45 6.07 -5.88
CA ALA A 209 2.16 5.40 -5.85
C ALA A 209 1.04 6.25 -6.47
N ALA A 210 1.00 7.54 -6.13
CA ALA A 210 0.02 8.48 -6.68
C ALA A 210 0.20 8.70 -8.19
N CYS A 211 1.45 8.74 -8.68
CA CYS A 211 1.76 8.81 -10.10
C CYS A 211 1.33 7.53 -10.85
N ALA A 212 1.63 6.35 -10.30
CA ALA A 212 1.21 5.07 -10.88
C ALA A 212 -0.32 4.95 -10.96
N ALA A 213 -1.05 5.54 -10.01
CA ALA A 213 -2.51 5.51 -9.97
C ALA A 213 -3.20 6.38 -11.04
N GLN A 214 -2.48 7.26 -11.74
CA GLN A 214 -3.06 8.16 -12.77
C GLN A 214 -3.47 7.45 -14.06
N GLY A 215 -3.16 6.16 -14.22
CA GLY A 215 -3.45 5.36 -15.40
C GLY A 215 -2.18 4.75 -16.00
N ALA A 216 -2.29 4.15 -17.18
CA ALA A 216 -1.19 3.42 -17.82
C ALA A 216 0.05 4.30 -18.08
N THR A 217 -0.15 5.60 -18.28
CA THR A 217 0.93 6.55 -18.51
C THR A 217 0.68 7.87 -17.78
N PHE A 218 1.72 8.44 -17.19
CA PHE A 218 1.71 9.75 -16.57
C PHE A 218 3.05 10.45 -16.83
N PHE A 219 3.04 11.73 -17.22
CA PHE A 219 4.24 12.46 -17.70
C PHE A 219 5.05 11.71 -18.79
N ASN A 220 4.37 11.03 -19.71
CA ASN A 220 4.98 10.18 -20.75
C ASN A 220 5.81 9.01 -20.22
N LEU A 221 5.65 8.64 -18.95
CA LEU A 221 6.25 7.46 -18.33
C LEU A 221 5.16 6.42 -18.05
N ASN A 222 5.50 5.14 -18.24
CA ASN A 222 4.63 4.02 -17.91
C ASN A 222 4.42 3.92 -16.39
N SER A 223 3.20 3.59 -15.94
CA SER A 223 2.88 3.30 -14.54
C SER A 223 3.86 2.33 -13.88
N ASP A 224 4.37 1.34 -14.62
CA ASP A 224 5.29 0.33 -14.13
C ASP A 224 6.62 0.93 -13.64
N LEU A 225 7.06 2.04 -14.24
CA LEU A 225 8.24 2.76 -13.78
C LEU A 225 7.97 3.43 -12.43
N PHE A 226 6.78 4.00 -12.24
CA PHE A 226 6.39 4.56 -10.94
C PHE A 226 6.20 3.47 -9.88
N LEU A 227 5.69 2.28 -10.24
CA LEU A 227 5.67 1.12 -9.33
C LEU A 227 7.09 0.66 -8.95
N LEU A 228 8.00 0.64 -9.91
CA LEU A 228 9.41 0.35 -9.65
C LEU A 228 10.04 1.39 -8.72
N GLY A 229 9.78 2.68 -8.93
CA GLY A 229 10.21 3.76 -8.03
C GLY A 229 9.60 3.65 -6.63
N TYR A 230 8.33 3.27 -6.53
CA TYR A 230 7.63 3.00 -5.27
C TYR A 230 8.37 1.90 -4.47
N VAL A 231 8.60 0.75 -5.10
CA VAL A 231 9.29 -0.38 -4.45
C VAL A 231 10.73 0.01 -4.10
N ALA A 232 11.47 0.62 -5.02
CA ALA A 232 12.86 1.02 -4.82
C ALA A 232 13.01 2.02 -3.66
N SER A 233 12.10 3.00 -3.53
CA SER A 233 12.14 3.99 -2.45
C SER A 233 12.04 3.36 -1.05
N LEU A 234 11.07 2.45 -0.85
CA LEU A 234 10.91 1.74 0.43
C LEU A 234 12.04 0.74 0.66
N SER A 235 12.52 0.10 -0.39
CA SER A 235 13.67 -0.82 -0.35
C SER A 235 14.95 -0.09 0.05
N THR A 236 15.14 1.13 -0.46
CA THR A 236 16.26 2.02 -0.09
C THR A 236 16.23 2.33 1.39
N LYS A 237 15.07 2.75 1.93
CA LYS A 237 14.99 3.06 3.35
C LYS A 237 15.16 1.81 4.22
N LEU A 238 14.70 0.65 3.76
CA LEU A 238 14.90 -0.60 4.47
C LEU A 238 16.37 -1.03 4.46
N ALA A 239 17.04 -0.95 3.31
CA ALA A 239 18.46 -1.23 3.15
C ALA A 239 19.30 -0.34 4.07
N ASP A 240 19.01 0.95 4.09
CA ASP A 240 19.62 1.94 4.97
C ASP A 240 19.42 1.62 6.46
N THR A 241 18.18 1.26 6.86
CA THR A 241 17.88 0.85 8.24
C THR A 241 18.63 -0.45 8.59
N PHE A 242 18.73 -1.41 7.68
CA PHE A 242 19.49 -2.64 7.91
C PHE A 242 20.98 -2.36 8.04
N ALA A 243 21.53 -1.50 7.18
CA ALA A 243 22.94 -1.13 7.17
C ALA A 243 23.36 -0.49 8.49
N SER A 244 22.61 0.53 8.91
CA SER A 244 22.88 1.28 10.14
C SER A 244 22.65 0.43 11.39
N GLU A 245 21.53 -0.30 11.48
CA GLU A 245 21.20 -1.03 12.70
C GLU A 245 22.04 -2.29 12.91
N ILE A 246 22.35 -3.03 11.82
CA ILE A 246 23.28 -4.18 11.90
C ILE A 246 24.73 -3.70 12.04
N GLY A 247 25.11 -2.61 11.37
CA GLY A 247 26.42 -1.98 11.51
C GLY A 247 26.70 -1.53 12.94
N LYS A 248 25.74 -0.86 13.60
CA LYS A 248 25.85 -0.48 15.02
C LYS A 248 25.91 -1.70 15.94
N ALA A 249 25.18 -2.77 15.61
CA ALA A 249 25.04 -3.95 16.48
C ALA A 249 26.20 -4.95 16.36
N TYR A 250 26.80 -5.08 15.19
CA TYR A 250 27.77 -6.13 14.86
C TYR A 250 29.03 -5.63 14.13
N GLY A 251 29.09 -4.36 13.73
CA GLY A 251 30.22 -3.81 12.99
C GLY A 251 31.51 -3.91 13.79
N LYS A 252 32.46 -4.73 13.29
CA LYS A 252 33.77 -4.91 13.94
C LYS A 252 34.72 -3.76 13.64
N THR A 253 34.66 -3.27 12.40
CA THR A 253 35.47 -2.18 11.89
C THR A 253 34.61 -1.28 11.02
N THR A 254 34.51 -0.03 11.41
CA THR A 254 33.75 1.03 10.73
C THR A 254 34.69 2.06 10.14
N PHE A 255 34.39 2.50 8.93
CA PHE A 255 35.17 3.48 8.18
C PHE A 255 34.27 4.60 7.67
N LEU A 256 34.79 5.81 7.60
CA LEU A 256 34.08 6.89 6.92
C LEU A 256 34.11 6.64 5.41
N ILE A 257 32.95 6.68 4.74
CA ILE A 257 32.88 6.34 3.31
C ILE A 257 33.70 7.27 2.39
N THR A 258 33.99 8.49 2.85
CA THR A 258 34.70 9.51 2.08
C THR A 258 36.23 9.43 2.22
N THR A 259 36.74 9.20 3.43
CA THR A 259 38.19 9.21 3.73
C THR A 259 38.77 7.81 3.93
N PHE A 260 37.93 6.79 4.12
CA PHE A 260 38.32 5.44 4.55
C PHE A 260 39.08 5.41 5.88
N GLU A 261 38.99 6.48 6.67
CA GLU A 261 39.53 6.51 8.02
C GLU A 261 38.66 5.71 8.97
N LYS A 262 39.29 5.01 9.92
CA LYS A 262 38.58 4.24 10.94
C LYS A 262 37.86 5.21 11.88
N VAL A 263 36.56 4.99 12.09
CA VAL A 263 35.70 5.80 12.97
C VAL A 263 34.92 4.90 13.91
N GLU A 264 34.38 5.46 14.99
CA GLU A 264 33.56 4.70 15.94
C GLU A 264 32.21 4.30 15.32
N PRO A 265 31.66 3.12 15.67
CA PRO A 265 30.33 2.71 15.23
C PRO A 265 29.25 3.71 15.64
N GLY A 266 28.32 4.01 14.72
CA GLY A 266 27.29 5.02 14.92
C GLY A 266 27.70 6.44 14.54
N THR A 267 28.93 6.64 14.04
CA THR A 267 29.33 7.90 13.38
C THR A 267 28.54 8.10 12.09
N GLU A 268 28.06 9.32 11.84
CA GLU A 268 27.33 9.66 10.62
C GLU A 268 28.20 9.43 9.37
N GLY A 269 27.65 8.71 8.39
CA GLY A 269 28.37 8.32 7.17
C GLY A 269 29.40 7.19 7.35
N ALA A 270 29.42 6.53 8.51
CA ALA A 270 30.26 5.35 8.73
C ALA A 270 29.67 4.10 8.07
N VAL A 271 30.53 3.32 7.43
CA VAL A 271 30.20 2.04 6.80
C VAL A 271 31.01 0.91 7.42
N SER A 272 30.41 -0.29 7.51
CA SER A 272 31.06 -1.52 7.94
C SER A 272 30.71 -2.65 6.99
N LEU A 273 31.54 -3.69 6.93
CA LEU A 273 31.25 -4.86 6.09
C LEU A 273 29.91 -5.51 6.48
N GLU A 274 29.66 -5.67 7.78
CA GLU A 274 28.42 -6.25 8.29
C GLU A 274 27.20 -5.40 7.91
N GLY A 275 27.31 -4.07 8.02
CA GLY A 275 26.28 -3.14 7.58
C GLY A 275 26.04 -3.20 6.07
N THR A 276 27.10 -3.23 5.25
CA THR A 276 26.98 -3.32 3.78
C THR A 276 26.31 -4.62 3.33
N LEU A 277 26.66 -5.76 3.95
CA LEU A 277 25.99 -7.04 3.68
C LEU A 277 24.51 -7.00 4.11
N ALA A 278 24.22 -6.41 5.27
CA ALA A 278 22.85 -6.22 5.73
C ALA A 278 22.04 -5.30 4.79
N ALA A 279 22.65 -4.27 4.22
CA ALA A 279 22.04 -3.38 3.24
C ALA A 279 21.57 -4.15 2.00
N MET A 280 22.41 -5.05 1.47
CA MET A 280 22.03 -5.90 0.33
C MET A 280 20.84 -6.80 0.66
N VAL A 281 20.82 -7.41 1.86
CA VAL A 281 19.68 -8.23 2.31
C VAL A 281 18.43 -7.36 2.44
N GLY A 282 18.49 -6.26 3.18
CA GLY A 282 17.36 -5.35 3.39
C GLY A 282 16.81 -4.78 2.07
N GLY A 283 17.69 -4.43 1.13
CA GLY A 283 17.33 -3.92 -0.19
C GLY A 283 16.68 -4.96 -1.10
N LEU A 284 16.88 -6.26 -0.86
CA LEU A 284 16.30 -7.35 -1.66
C LEU A 284 14.93 -7.84 -1.15
N LEU A 285 14.62 -7.66 0.14
CA LEU A 285 13.40 -8.21 0.75
C LEU A 285 12.11 -7.64 0.14
N LEU A 286 12.01 -6.32 0.01
CA LEU A 286 10.79 -5.68 -0.53
C LEU A 286 10.62 -5.86 -2.04
N PRO A 287 11.68 -5.86 -2.87
CA PRO A 287 11.54 -6.20 -4.29
C PRO A 287 11.09 -7.64 -4.51
N LEU A 288 11.60 -8.62 -3.74
CA LEU A 288 11.10 -9.99 -3.80
C LEU A 288 9.63 -10.10 -3.41
N TYR A 289 9.21 -9.37 -2.37
CA TYR A 289 7.80 -9.29 -2.01
C TYR A 289 6.96 -8.64 -3.13
N GLY A 290 7.46 -7.53 -3.69
CA GLY A 290 6.83 -6.83 -4.82
C GLY A 290 6.62 -7.73 -6.03
N LEU A 291 7.60 -8.59 -6.35
CA LEU A 291 7.44 -9.62 -7.38
C LEU A 291 6.33 -10.61 -7.02
N GLY A 292 6.30 -11.09 -5.77
CA GLY A 292 5.30 -12.07 -5.31
C GLY A 292 3.86 -11.55 -5.26
N VAL A 293 3.66 -10.23 -5.25
CA VAL A 293 2.34 -9.58 -5.34
C VAL A 293 2.09 -8.91 -6.69
N ASP A 294 2.87 -9.25 -7.71
CA ASP A 294 2.82 -8.69 -9.08
C ASP A 294 2.83 -7.15 -9.14
N LEU A 295 3.61 -6.49 -8.29
CA LEU A 295 3.86 -5.04 -8.36
C LEU A 295 4.97 -4.68 -9.35
N ILE A 296 5.97 -5.56 -9.49
CA ILE A 296 7.14 -5.34 -10.35
C ILE A 296 7.52 -6.63 -11.07
N THR A 297 8.23 -6.50 -12.18
CA THR A 297 8.76 -7.62 -12.97
C THR A 297 10.02 -8.24 -12.32
N PRO A 298 10.44 -9.45 -12.75
CA PRO A 298 11.71 -10.02 -12.30
C PRO A 298 12.92 -9.11 -12.56
N GLY A 299 12.95 -8.40 -13.68
CA GLY A 299 13.98 -7.40 -13.96
C GLY A 299 13.92 -6.21 -13.01
N GLY A 300 12.71 -5.79 -12.64
CA GLY A 300 12.46 -4.77 -11.62
C GLY A 300 13.05 -5.13 -10.25
N VAL A 301 13.11 -6.42 -9.87
CA VAL A 301 13.75 -6.85 -8.61
C VAL A 301 15.22 -6.49 -8.59
N VAL A 302 15.93 -6.78 -9.68
CA VAL A 302 17.37 -6.48 -9.81
C VAL A 302 17.60 -4.99 -9.78
N VAL A 303 16.83 -4.23 -10.58
CA VAL A 303 16.94 -2.76 -10.65
C VAL A 303 16.67 -2.11 -9.30
N ALA A 304 15.58 -2.48 -8.62
CA ALA A 304 15.23 -1.91 -7.32
C ALA A 304 16.26 -2.24 -6.24
N THR A 305 16.82 -3.46 -6.24
CA THR A 305 17.83 -3.88 -5.26
C THR A 305 19.13 -3.10 -5.46
N ILE A 306 19.60 -2.97 -6.71
CA ILE A 306 20.80 -2.20 -7.03
C ILE A 306 20.58 -0.71 -6.70
N ALA A 307 19.43 -0.15 -7.09
CA ALA A 307 19.10 1.24 -6.78
C ALA A 307 19.08 1.51 -5.27
N ALA A 308 18.48 0.60 -4.48
CA ALA A 308 18.46 0.68 -3.02
C ALA A 308 19.88 0.67 -2.44
N PHE A 309 20.73 -0.25 -2.90
CA PHE A 309 22.11 -0.34 -2.43
C PHE A 309 22.91 0.93 -2.77
N LEU A 310 22.83 1.42 -4.02
CA LEU A 310 23.53 2.64 -4.45
C LEU A 310 23.06 3.86 -3.65
N ALA A 311 21.75 4.00 -3.44
CA ALA A 311 21.20 5.11 -2.68
C ALA A 311 21.61 5.06 -1.20
N THR A 312 21.62 3.88 -0.56
CA THR A 312 22.16 3.72 0.81
C THR A 312 23.62 4.17 0.93
N ASN A 313 24.47 3.87 -0.06
CA ASN A 313 25.84 4.36 -0.04
C ASN A 313 25.92 5.89 -0.28
N ALA A 314 25.05 6.43 -1.14
CA ALA A 314 24.96 7.89 -1.35
C ALA A 314 24.52 8.63 -0.08
N GLU A 315 23.62 8.05 0.70
CA GLU A 315 23.24 8.55 2.02
C GLU A 315 24.46 8.63 2.94
N SER A 316 25.29 7.60 2.99
CA SER A 316 26.49 7.62 3.85
C SER A 316 27.47 8.73 3.42
N VAL A 317 27.54 9.05 2.13
CA VAL A 317 28.32 10.20 1.65
C VAL A 317 27.70 11.52 2.12
N ILE A 318 26.38 11.67 2.02
CA ILE A 318 25.66 12.87 2.53
C ILE A 318 25.87 13.01 4.04
N GLY A 319 25.76 11.93 4.80
CA GLY A 319 26.02 11.89 6.24
C GLY A 319 27.44 12.34 6.58
N ALA A 320 28.46 11.82 5.88
CA ALA A 320 29.86 12.17 6.12
C ALA A 320 30.19 13.63 5.77
N THR A 321 29.51 14.21 4.77
CA THR A 321 29.87 15.52 4.19
C THR A 321 29.03 16.68 4.70
N ILE A 322 27.73 16.48 4.93
CA ILE A 322 26.75 17.56 5.15
C ILE A 322 26.12 17.48 6.54
N GLN A 323 25.75 16.29 6.99
CA GLN A 323 24.96 16.12 8.21
C GLN A 323 25.72 16.57 9.46
N GLY A 324 25.10 17.43 10.27
CA GLY A 324 25.70 17.98 11.48
C GLY A 324 26.83 19.02 11.27
N LYS A 325 27.09 19.44 10.02
CA LYS A 325 28.07 20.49 9.71
C LYS A 325 27.49 21.89 9.89
N ALA A 326 28.35 22.85 10.27
CA ALA A 326 27.99 24.25 10.39
C ALA A 326 27.44 24.79 9.06
N GLY A 327 26.24 25.39 9.10
CA GLY A 327 25.52 25.86 7.91
C GLY A 327 24.46 24.90 7.35
N PHE A 328 24.47 23.62 7.75
CA PHE A 328 23.52 22.59 7.29
C PHE A 328 22.66 22.01 8.41
N THR A 329 22.38 22.79 9.45
CA THR A 329 21.57 22.33 10.61
C THR A 329 20.13 21.94 10.25
N TRP A 330 19.64 22.34 9.08
CA TRP A 330 18.34 21.95 8.53
C TRP A 330 18.33 20.54 7.93
N MET A 331 19.49 19.95 7.63
CA MET A 331 19.64 18.57 7.15
C MET A 331 19.51 17.59 8.32
N THR A 332 18.28 17.43 8.80
CA THR A 332 17.95 16.43 9.81
C THR A 332 17.97 15.03 9.20
N ASN A 333 18.06 14.01 10.06
CA ASN A 333 17.96 12.61 9.65
C ASN A 333 16.75 12.34 8.75
N GLU A 334 15.61 12.97 9.01
CA GLU A 334 14.41 12.73 8.22
C GLU A 334 14.43 13.39 6.84
N VAL A 335 15.10 14.53 6.70
CA VAL A 335 15.34 15.18 5.40
C VAL A 335 16.29 14.32 4.58
N VAL A 336 17.36 13.81 5.21
CA VAL A 336 18.31 12.89 4.55
C VAL A 336 17.62 11.60 4.14
N ASN A 337 16.74 11.05 4.98
CA ASN A 337 15.90 9.89 4.64
C ASN A 337 15.04 10.16 3.40
N PHE A 338 14.41 11.33 3.33
CA PHE A 338 13.60 11.70 2.18
C PHE A 338 14.45 11.79 0.91
N VAL A 339 15.59 12.48 0.96
CA VAL A 339 16.52 12.59 -0.17
C VAL A 339 17.04 11.22 -0.60
N ASN A 340 17.40 10.36 0.35
CA ASN A 340 17.89 9.01 0.08
C ASN A 340 16.84 8.18 -0.68
N THR A 341 15.60 8.14 -0.18
CA THR A 341 14.51 7.41 -0.87
C THR A 341 14.22 7.98 -2.25
N LEU A 342 14.32 9.31 -2.43
CA LEU A 342 14.17 9.97 -3.72
C LEU A 342 15.29 9.59 -4.69
N ILE A 343 16.55 9.50 -4.25
CA ILE A 343 17.67 9.01 -5.04
C ILE A 343 17.40 7.57 -5.48
N GLY A 344 17.02 6.69 -4.57
CA GLY A 344 16.69 5.29 -4.87
C GLY A 344 15.58 5.14 -5.91
N ALA A 345 14.48 5.89 -5.75
CA ALA A 345 13.39 5.92 -6.73
C ALA A 345 13.88 6.43 -8.10
N SER A 346 14.66 7.50 -8.12
CA SER A 346 15.15 8.14 -9.35
C SER A 346 16.11 7.24 -10.12
N ILE A 347 17.03 6.56 -9.42
CA ILE A 347 17.93 5.57 -10.03
C ILE A 347 17.12 4.44 -10.65
N ALA A 348 16.13 3.91 -9.92
CA ALA A 348 15.33 2.79 -10.37
C ALA A 348 14.46 3.16 -11.59
N ILE A 349 13.78 4.31 -11.56
CA ILE A 349 12.98 4.82 -12.69
C ILE A 349 13.87 5.04 -13.91
N SER A 350 15.00 5.73 -13.73
CA SER A 350 15.93 6.04 -14.83
C SER A 350 16.50 4.76 -15.45
N SER A 351 16.92 3.81 -14.62
CA SER A 351 17.42 2.51 -15.08
C SER A 351 16.31 1.69 -15.75
N GLY A 352 15.10 1.73 -15.22
CA GLY A 352 13.92 1.06 -15.79
C GLY A 352 13.62 1.53 -17.20
N ILE A 353 13.77 2.82 -17.51
CA ILE A 353 13.58 3.37 -18.86
C ILE A 353 14.52 2.72 -19.89
N PHE A 354 15.73 2.34 -19.49
CA PHE A 354 16.72 1.76 -20.39
C PHE A 354 16.71 0.22 -20.43
N ILE A 355 16.27 -0.41 -19.34
CA ILE A 355 16.44 -1.86 -19.12
C ILE A 355 15.14 -2.64 -19.32
N LEU A 356 13.98 -2.04 -19.04
CA LEU A 356 12.67 -2.71 -19.00
C LEU A 356 11.76 -2.24 -20.13
#